data_AF-F3GLW9-F1
#
_entry.id   AF-F3GLW9-F1
#
_cell.length_a   1.000
_cell.length_b   1.000
_cell.length_c   1.000
_cell.angle_alpha   90.00
_cell.angle_beta   90.00
_cell.angle_gamma   90.00
#
_symmetry.space_group_name_H-M   'P 1'
#
loop_
_entity.id
_entity.type
_entity.pdbx_description
1 polymer ?
#
loop_
_entity_poly.entity_id
_entity_poly.type
_entity_poly.pdbx_seq_one_letter_code
_entity_poly.pdbx_strand_id
1 'polypeptide(L)'
;IGFCPTLFDTQVDTQVAAAVDAAVGNIARSLPVTVSTLKPDWQDPLATFETLWVAGRGIAYGKALAQKLDQLDPGFADLIRRSAQYSLSDYLQALQQRAAFANQVHALFDDYDLLLMPTLPILPFAADDVAPVGY
;
A
#
# COMPACT_ATOMS: atom_id res chain seq x y z
N ILE A 1 18.78 3.97 -10.88
CA ILE A 1 17.74 3.12 -10.25
C ILE A 1 17.89 3.21 -8.74
N GLY A 2 16.80 3.50 -8.03
CA GLY A 2 16.77 3.46 -6.58
C GLY A 2 16.33 2.09 -6.07
N PHE A 3 16.96 1.57 -5.01
CA PHE A 3 16.51 0.38 -4.29
C PHE A 3 16.09 0.74 -2.87
N CYS A 4 14.84 0.44 -2.54
CA CYS A 4 14.28 0.62 -1.21
C CYS A 4 13.96 -0.76 -0.61
N PRO A 5 14.73 -1.22 0.39
CA PRO A 5 14.56 -2.56 0.95
C PRO A 5 13.29 -2.70 1.80
N THR A 6 12.77 -1.58 2.34
CA THR A 6 11.50 -1.52 3.07
C THR A 6 10.94 -0.10 3.05
N LEU A 7 9.61 0.03 3.08
CA LEU A 7 8.89 1.28 3.28
C LEU A 7 8.25 1.33 4.67
N PHE A 8 8.20 2.54 5.24
CA PHE A 8 7.52 2.83 6.50
C PHE A 8 7.98 1.94 7.68
N ASP A 9 9.25 1.54 7.65
CA ASP A 9 9.86 0.64 8.63
C ASP A 9 9.13 -0.70 8.79
N THR A 10 8.44 -1.14 7.73
CA THR A 10 7.75 -2.44 7.68
C THR A 10 8.78 -3.56 7.76
N GLN A 11 8.60 -4.49 8.70
CA GLN A 11 9.45 -5.67 8.77
C GLN A 11 9.26 -6.55 7.53
N VAL A 12 10.36 -6.89 6.86
CA VAL A 12 10.37 -7.80 5.70
C VAL A 12 10.93 -9.15 6.12
N ASP A 13 10.24 -10.22 5.75
CA ASP A 13 10.68 -11.60 5.95
C ASP A 13 12.05 -11.82 5.33
N THR A 14 12.92 -12.50 6.05
CA THR A 14 14.32 -12.72 5.66
C THR A 14 14.46 -13.43 4.30
N GLN A 15 13.54 -14.31 3.92
CA GLN A 15 13.56 -15.00 2.63
C GLN A 15 13.16 -14.05 1.49
N VAL A 16 12.18 -13.18 1.74
CA VAL A 16 11.78 -12.13 0.79
C VAL A 16 12.93 -11.16 0.60
N ALA A 17 13.53 -10.66 1.68
CA ALA A 17 14.68 -9.76 1.64
C ALA A 17 15.84 -10.37 0.85
N ALA A 18 16.21 -11.62 1.16
CA ALA A 18 17.28 -12.33 0.46
C ALA A 18 17.00 -12.51 -1.05
N ALA A 19 15.75 -12.83 -1.43
CA ALA A 19 15.36 -12.98 -2.83
C ALA A 19 15.43 -11.65 -3.59
N VAL A 20 14.96 -10.57 -2.97
CA VAL A 20 14.99 -9.22 -3.57
C VAL A 20 16.44 -8.73 -3.68
N ASP A 21 17.26 -8.89 -2.65
CA ASP A 21 18.69 -8.52 -2.68
C ASP A 21 19.45 -9.29 -3.77
N ALA A 22 19.17 -10.59 -3.93
CA ALA A 22 19.76 -11.39 -4.99
C ALA A 22 19.36 -10.89 -6.39
N ALA A 23 18.08 -10.53 -6.59
CA ALA A 23 17.58 -9.99 -7.84
C ALA A 23 18.19 -8.61 -8.17
N VAL A 24 18.24 -7.70 -7.18
CA VAL A 24 18.86 -6.38 -7.31
C VAL A 24 20.35 -6.52 -7.62
N GLY A 25 21.05 -7.40 -6.92
CA GLY A 25 22.46 -7.69 -7.19
C GLY A 25 22.69 -8.27 -8.60
N ASN A 26 21.78 -9.11 -9.09
CA ASN A 26 21.85 -9.62 -10.46
C ASN A 26 21.65 -8.52 -11.50
N ILE A 27 20.68 -7.62 -11.29
CA ILE A 27 20.43 -6.44 -12.13
C ILE A 27 21.69 -5.57 -12.21
N ALA A 28 22.27 -5.24 -11.06
CA ALA A 28 23.46 -4.37 -10.97
C ALA A 28 24.69 -4.96 -11.68
N ARG A 29 24.85 -6.30 -11.69
CA ARG A 29 25.97 -6.97 -12.37
C ARG A 29 25.74 -7.20 -13.86
N SER A 30 24.50 -7.41 -14.27
CA SER A 30 24.17 -7.89 -15.62
C SER A 30 23.78 -6.77 -16.59
N LEU A 31 23.40 -5.60 -16.07
CA LEU A 31 22.93 -4.48 -16.87
C LEU A 31 23.83 -3.26 -16.64
N PRO A 32 24.00 -2.37 -17.64
CA PRO A 32 24.75 -1.13 -17.51
C PRO A 32 23.95 -0.07 -16.73
N VAL A 33 23.59 -0.37 -15.48
CA VAL A 33 22.77 0.48 -14.62
C VAL A 33 23.46 0.73 -13.29
N THR A 34 23.23 1.91 -12.72
CA THR A 34 23.63 2.21 -11.33
C THR A 34 22.45 2.02 -10.41
N VAL A 35 22.64 1.21 -9.36
CA VAL A 35 21.69 1.00 -8.28
C VAL A 35 22.23 1.65 -7.00
N SER A 36 21.43 2.50 -6.37
CA SER A 36 21.72 3.03 -5.03
C SER A 36 20.63 2.64 -4.05
N THR A 37 21.03 2.27 -2.84
CA THR A 37 20.09 2.00 -1.75
C THR A 37 19.59 3.33 -1.17
N LEU A 38 18.29 3.45 -0.94
CA LEU A 38 17.67 4.61 -0.32
C LEU A 38 16.58 4.23 0.68
N LYS A 39 16.27 5.17 1.58
CA LYS A 39 15.10 5.13 2.46
C LYS A 39 14.34 6.44 2.25
N PRO A 40 13.20 6.44 1.54
CA PRO A 40 12.38 7.64 1.40
C PRO A 40 11.88 8.09 2.77
N ASP A 41 11.92 9.40 3.02
CA ASP A 41 11.33 10.03 4.21
C ASP A 41 9.87 10.43 3.92
N TRP A 42 9.07 9.44 3.54
CA TRP A 42 7.65 9.63 3.27
C TRP A 42 6.83 9.32 4.52
N GLN A 43 5.78 10.09 4.74
CA GLN A 43 4.77 9.72 5.74
C GLN A 43 3.93 8.54 5.23
N ASP A 44 3.56 7.64 6.14
CA ASP A 44 2.72 6.49 5.82
C ASP A 44 1.35 6.94 5.27
N PRO A 45 1.02 6.61 4.02
CA PRO A 45 -0.24 7.02 3.40
C PRO A 45 -1.42 6.11 3.76
N LEU A 46 -1.26 5.09 4.62
CA LEU A 46 -2.28 4.08 4.87
C LEU A 46 -3.62 4.68 5.31
N ALA A 47 -3.63 5.58 6.30
CA ALA A 47 -4.87 6.20 6.77
C ALA A 47 -5.56 7.05 5.67
N THR A 48 -4.78 7.73 4.84
CA THR A 48 -5.28 8.46 3.66
C THR A 48 -5.90 7.51 2.65
N PHE A 49 -5.22 6.40 2.35
CA PHE A 49 -5.72 5.36 1.44
C PHE A 49 -7.02 4.75 1.96
N GLU A 50 -7.07 4.35 3.24
CA GLU A 50 -8.27 3.77 3.86
C GLU A 50 -9.46 4.72 3.77
N THR A 51 -9.26 6.00 4.08
CA THR A 51 -10.33 7.01 4.00
C THR A 51 -10.91 7.09 2.58
N LEU A 52 -10.05 7.19 1.56
CA LEU A 52 -10.50 7.27 0.16
C LEU A 52 -11.14 5.97 -0.32
N TRP A 53 -10.58 4.83 0.05
CA TRP A 53 -11.04 3.51 -0.35
C TRP A 53 -12.40 3.16 0.28
N VAL A 54 -12.53 3.32 1.59
CA VAL A 54 -13.71 2.94 2.37
C VAL A 54 -14.88 3.88 2.05
N ALA A 55 -14.65 5.20 1.99
CA ALA A 55 -15.70 6.16 1.66
C ALA A 55 -16.30 5.89 0.27
N GLY A 56 -15.47 5.54 -0.73
CA GLY A 56 -15.93 5.19 -2.07
C GLY A 56 -16.84 3.96 -2.10
N ARG A 57 -16.62 2.97 -1.22
CA ARG A 57 -17.48 1.77 -1.11
C ARG A 57 -18.87 2.09 -0.61
N GLY A 58 -19.02 3.06 0.28
CA GLY A 58 -20.33 3.52 0.73
C GLY A 58 -21.19 4.06 -0.40
N ILE A 59 -20.59 4.85 -1.29
CA ILE A 59 -21.27 5.38 -2.47
C ILE A 59 -21.63 4.27 -3.45
N ALA A 60 -20.69 3.36 -3.75
CA ALA A 60 -20.89 2.32 -4.74
C ALA A 60 -21.91 1.25 -4.29
N TYR A 61 -21.93 0.90 -3.00
CA TYR A 61 -22.65 -0.29 -2.52
C TYR A 61 -23.62 -0.02 -1.37
N GLY A 62 -23.46 1.07 -0.61
CA GLY A 62 -24.18 1.29 0.64
C GLY A 62 -25.70 1.22 0.48
N LYS A 63 -26.26 1.93 -0.49
CA LYS A 63 -27.71 1.89 -0.74
C LYS A 63 -28.19 0.54 -1.29
N ALA A 64 -27.44 -0.03 -2.22
CA ALA A 64 -27.84 -1.25 -2.93
C ALA A 64 -27.79 -2.50 -2.03
N LEU A 65 -26.87 -2.53 -1.06
CA LEU A 65 -26.60 -3.68 -0.20
C LEU A 65 -27.04 -3.48 1.26
N ALA A 66 -27.68 -2.35 1.60
CA ALA A 66 -28.08 -2.02 2.97
C ALA A 66 -28.88 -3.15 3.67
N GLN A 67 -29.73 -3.86 2.93
CA GLN A 67 -30.59 -4.93 3.45
C GLN A 67 -30.01 -6.34 3.26
N LYS A 68 -28.77 -6.45 2.77
CA LYS A 68 -28.12 -7.73 2.46
C LYS A 68 -26.75 -7.88 3.12
N LEU A 69 -26.42 -7.03 4.10
CA LEU A 69 -25.10 -7.03 4.75
C LEU A 69 -24.78 -8.36 5.45
N ASP A 70 -25.79 -9.11 5.88
CA ASP A 70 -25.69 -10.44 6.49
C ASP A 70 -25.34 -11.55 5.48
N GLN A 71 -25.46 -11.27 4.18
CA GLN A 71 -25.14 -12.21 3.09
C GLN A 71 -23.77 -11.96 2.47
N LEU A 72 -23.05 -10.92 2.94
CA LEU A 72 -21.74 -10.55 2.43
C LEU A 72 -20.63 -11.18 3.27
N ASP A 73 -19.44 -11.26 2.69
CA ASP A 73 -18.23 -11.49 3.47
C ASP A 73 -18.15 -10.49 4.65
N PRO A 74 -17.85 -10.94 5.88
CA PRO A 74 -17.88 -10.08 7.07
C PRO A 74 -17.01 -8.83 6.94
N GLY A 75 -15.81 -8.95 6.35
CA GLY A 75 -14.90 -7.82 6.15
C GLY A 75 -15.49 -6.80 5.17
N PHE A 76 -16.11 -7.28 4.09
CA PHE A 76 -16.77 -6.39 3.15
C PHE A 76 -18.01 -5.70 3.73
N ALA A 77 -18.81 -6.42 4.53
CA ALA A 77 -19.94 -5.82 5.24
C ALA A 77 -19.49 -4.73 6.21
N ASP A 78 -18.38 -4.96 6.93
CA ASP A 78 -17.79 -3.97 7.82
C ASP A 78 -17.30 -2.71 7.09
N LEU A 79 -16.64 -2.86 5.94
CA LEU A 79 -16.24 -1.74 5.09
C LEU A 79 -17.45 -0.87 4.68
N ILE A 80 -18.57 -1.50 4.31
CA ILE A 80 -19.79 -0.75 3.97
C ILE A 80 -20.33 -0.01 5.21
N ARG A 81 -20.35 -0.64 6.39
CA ARG A 81 -20.79 0.04 7.63
C ARG A 81 -19.90 1.23 7.97
N ARG A 82 -18.58 1.06 7.92
CA ARG A 82 -17.58 2.11 8.21
C ARG A 82 -17.64 3.26 7.22
N SER A 83 -18.02 3.01 5.97
CA SER A 83 -18.10 4.07 4.95
C SER A 83 -19.01 5.25 5.32
N ALA A 84 -20.06 5.02 6.12
CA ALA A 84 -20.98 6.06 6.59
C ALA A 84 -20.39 6.97 7.67
N GLN A 85 -19.20 6.64 8.20
CA GLN A 85 -18.55 7.39 9.27
C GLN A 85 -17.67 8.55 8.74
N TYR A 86 -17.33 8.54 7.46
CA TYR A 86 -16.51 9.58 6.84
C TYR A 86 -17.36 10.76 6.40
N SER A 87 -16.99 11.96 6.81
CA SER A 87 -17.58 13.20 6.33
C SER A 87 -17.01 13.61 4.97
N LEU A 88 -17.68 14.54 4.28
CA LEU A 88 -17.13 15.18 3.08
C LEU A 88 -15.79 15.87 3.39
N SER A 89 -15.65 16.45 4.58
CA SER A 89 -14.40 17.11 4.98
C SER A 89 -13.25 16.11 5.09
N ASP A 90 -13.48 14.95 5.71
CA ASP A 90 -12.46 13.89 5.83
C ASP A 90 -12.00 13.42 4.44
N TYR A 91 -12.96 13.23 3.52
CA TYR A 91 -12.67 12.84 2.15
C TYR A 91 -11.85 13.89 1.39
N LEU A 92 -12.23 15.17 1.48
CA LEU A 92 -11.49 16.26 0.83
C LEU A 92 -10.09 16.45 1.43
N GLN A 93 -9.94 16.27 2.74
CA GLN A 93 -8.62 16.28 3.39
C GLN A 93 -7.75 15.13 2.91
N ALA A 94 -8.30 13.92 2.81
CA ALA A 94 -7.58 12.75 2.30
C ALA A 94 -7.16 12.94 0.83
N LEU A 95 -7.97 13.62 0.00
CA LEU A 95 -7.56 13.98 -1.36
C LEU A 95 -6.36 14.93 -1.39
N GLN A 96 -6.30 15.91 -0.49
CA GLN A 96 -5.15 16.81 -0.37
C GLN A 96 -3.90 16.07 0.10
N GLN A 97 -4.03 15.19 1.10
CA GLN A 97 -2.94 14.35 1.58
C GLN A 97 -2.39 13.44 0.48
N ARG A 98 -3.27 12.78 -0.29
CA ARG A 98 -2.88 11.96 -1.44
C ARG A 98 -2.13 12.78 -2.49
N ALA A 99 -2.57 14.01 -2.78
CA ALA A 99 -1.89 14.88 -3.74
C ALA A 99 -0.49 15.28 -3.23
N ALA A 100 -0.36 15.60 -1.94
CA ALA A 100 0.93 15.89 -1.32
C ALA A 100 1.88 14.69 -1.36
N PHE A 101 1.39 13.49 -1.03
CA PHE A 101 2.16 12.24 -1.12
C PHE A 101 2.57 11.94 -2.56
N ALA A 102 1.68 12.10 -3.54
CA ALA A 102 2.01 11.92 -4.95
C ALA A 102 3.13 12.86 -5.41
N ASN A 103 3.15 14.11 -4.95
CA ASN A 103 4.23 15.03 -5.25
C ASN A 103 5.58 14.58 -4.66
N GLN A 104 5.58 14.02 -3.45
CA GLN A 104 6.79 13.43 -2.84
C GLN A 104 7.30 12.23 -3.63
N VAL A 105 6.38 11.37 -4.10
CA VAL A 105 6.72 10.23 -4.97
C VAL A 105 7.26 10.71 -6.31
N HIS A 106 6.64 11.71 -6.94
CA HIS A 106 7.11 12.26 -8.22
C HIS A 106 8.52 12.86 -8.09
N ALA A 107 8.79 13.61 -7.02
CA ALA A 107 10.10 14.21 -6.77
C ALA A 107 11.22 13.16 -6.65
N LEU A 108 10.92 11.95 -6.18
CA LEU A 108 11.91 10.86 -6.19
C LEU A 108 12.39 10.54 -7.61
N PHE A 109 11.51 10.63 -8.60
CA PHE A 109 11.83 10.31 -9.99
C PHE A 109 12.57 11.43 -10.74
N ASP A 110 12.83 12.56 -10.08
CA ASP A 110 13.79 13.55 -10.59
C ASP A 110 15.25 13.02 -10.47
N ASP A 111 15.51 12.16 -9.48
CA ASP A 111 16.83 11.57 -9.21
C ASP A 111 16.97 10.12 -9.71
N TYR A 112 15.84 9.42 -9.94
CA TYR A 112 15.80 8.00 -10.26
C TYR A 112 14.84 7.66 -11.39
N ASP A 113 15.27 6.83 -12.36
CA ASP A 113 14.36 6.37 -13.43
C ASP A 113 13.35 5.31 -12.95
N LEU A 114 13.74 4.51 -11.96
CA LEU A 114 13.00 3.37 -11.44
C LEU A 114 13.23 3.21 -9.93
N LEU A 115 12.21 2.74 -9.23
CA LEU A 115 12.29 2.31 -7.84
C LEU A 115 12.09 0.79 -7.75
N LEU A 116 13.05 0.09 -7.17
CA LEU A 116 12.98 -1.33 -6.83
C LEU A 116 12.65 -1.47 -5.35
N MET A 117 11.71 -2.36 -5.02
CA MET A 117 11.31 -2.69 -3.66
C MET A 117 10.62 -4.06 -3.62
N PRO A 118 10.55 -4.73 -2.45
CA PRO A 118 9.69 -5.89 -2.29
C PRO A 118 8.23 -5.56 -2.62
N THR A 119 7.54 -6.44 -3.34
CA THR A 119 6.09 -6.28 -3.62
C THR A 119 5.24 -6.56 -2.38
N LEU A 120 5.67 -7.53 -1.56
CA LEU A 120 5.05 -7.89 -0.28
C LEU A 120 6.17 -8.12 0.75
N PRO A 121 5.94 -7.82 2.03
CA PRO A 121 6.95 -8.00 3.08
C PRO A 121 6.98 -9.41 3.66
N ILE A 122 6.02 -10.29 3.33
CA ILE A 122 5.85 -11.60 3.96
C ILE A 122 5.72 -12.72 2.92
N LEU A 123 5.87 -13.97 3.38
CA LEU A 123 5.53 -15.16 2.62
C LEU A 123 4.01 -15.40 2.59
N PRO A 124 3.51 -16.25 1.68
CA PRO A 124 2.11 -16.67 1.68
C PRO A 124 1.68 -17.25 3.04
N PHE A 125 0.49 -16.89 3.49
CA PHE A 125 -0.17 -17.45 4.68
C PHE A 125 -1.21 -18.52 4.28
N ALA A 126 -1.82 -19.18 5.26
CA ALA A 126 -2.75 -20.29 5.00
C ALA A 126 -4.01 -19.80 4.25
N ALA A 127 -4.53 -20.61 3.34
CA ALA A 127 -5.67 -20.23 2.50
C ALA A 127 -6.97 -19.98 3.29
N ASP A 128 -7.07 -20.53 4.50
CA ASP A 128 -8.23 -20.37 5.38
C ASP A 128 -8.18 -19.07 6.19
N ASP A 129 -7.03 -18.38 6.23
CA ASP A 129 -6.90 -17.07 6.87
C ASP A 129 -7.31 -15.97 5.89
N VAL A 130 -8.00 -14.95 6.39
CA VAL A 130 -8.41 -13.78 5.59
C VAL A 130 -7.34 -12.68 5.54
N ALA A 131 -6.34 -12.76 6.41
CA ALA A 131 -5.23 -11.84 6.54
C ALA A 131 -4.05 -12.52 7.25
N PRO A 132 -2.81 -12.04 7.06
CA PRO A 132 -1.66 -12.55 7.81
C PRO A 132 -1.77 -12.25 9.30
N VAL A 133 -1.26 -13.14 10.14
CA VAL A 133 -1.29 -12.98 11.60
C VAL A 133 -0.47 -11.76 12.01
N GLY A 134 -1.06 -10.86 12.81
CA GLY A 134 -0.38 -9.71 13.41
C GLY A 134 -0.35 -8.43 12.56
N TYR A 135 -1.14 -8.37 11.49
CA TYR A 135 -1.36 -7.19 10.67
C TYR A 135 -2.82 -6.71 10.73
#